data_AF-A0A2W2BAB3-F1
#
_entry.id   AF-A0A2W2BAB3-F1
#
_cell.length_a   1.000
_cell.length_b   1.000
_cell.length_c   1.000
_cell.angle_alpha   90.00
_cell.angle_beta   90.00
_cell.angle_gamma   90.00
#
_symmetry.space_group_name_H-M   'P 1'
#
loop_
_entity.id
_entity.type
_entity.pdbx_description
1 polymer ?
#
loop_
_entity_poly.entity_id
_entity_poly.type
_entity_poly.pdbx_seq_one_letter_code
_entity_poly.pdbx_strand_id
1 'polypeptide(L)'
;MSGKSVVRPYGDTTGDGMVQVSFTLPVPHDKRAEGAAVQLANKMGMDPAMLVHAKQMGDGFTFFVVYGRVNHLVDLSAVQVVERDFPLLSAKEVNAVVKRRLRRKLSVVGACIGTDAHTVGIDAILNVKGVAGEKGLEYYRELKVTNLGAQVSVPELVEAARAERADAVLVSQVVTQRDAHLHNTREMSAAFREAGSYTHL
;
A
#
# COMPACT_ATOMS: atom_id res chain seq x y z
N MET A 1 29.87 -12.97 13.09
CA MET A 1 30.60 -12.98 11.80
C MET A 1 30.52 -11.59 11.22
N SER A 2 31.64 -10.86 11.15
CA SER A 2 31.68 -9.50 10.57
C SER A 2 31.64 -9.60 9.05
N GLY A 3 30.48 -9.98 8.51
CA GLY A 3 30.24 -10.09 7.08
C GLY A 3 30.12 -8.69 6.48
N LYS A 4 30.83 -8.45 5.37
CA LYS A 4 30.82 -7.17 4.65
C LYS A 4 29.38 -6.68 4.44
N SER A 5 29.03 -5.55 5.04
CA SER A 5 27.73 -4.89 4.83
C SER A 5 27.61 -4.29 3.43
N VAL A 6 28.74 -4.11 2.74
CA VAL A 6 28.80 -3.57 1.40
C VAL A 6 28.67 -4.68 0.36
N VAL A 7 27.63 -4.60 -0.47
CA VAL A 7 27.32 -5.54 -1.54
C VAL A 7 27.41 -4.88 -2.92
N ARG A 8 27.63 -5.70 -3.95
CA ARG A 8 27.70 -5.30 -5.37
C ARG A 8 26.87 -6.29 -6.21
N PRO A 9 26.18 -5.84 -7.27
CA PRO A 9 25.54 -6.75 -8.22
C PRO A 9 26.53 -7.72 -8.88
N TYR A 10 26.03 -8.86 -9.31
CA TYR A 10 26.80 -9.81 -10.13
C TYR A 10 25.97 -10.25 -11.34
N GLY A 11 26.63 -10.48 -12.47
CA GLY A 11 26.01 -11.06 -13.68
C GLY A 11 26.49 -12.48 -13.95
N ASP A 12 27.80 -12.72 -13.89
CA ASP A 12 28.44 -14.01 -14.17
C ASP A 12 29.33 -14.47 -13.01
N THR A 13 30.15 -13.55 -12.48
CA THR A 13 31.06 -13.83 -11.35
C THR A 13 30.81 -12.89 -10.18
N THR A 14 30.88 -13.42 -8.96
CA THR A 14 30.61 -12.66 -7.73
C THR A 14 31.42 -11.36 -7.68
N GLY A 15 30.73 -10.22 -7.71
CA GLY A 15 31.35 -8.89 -7.59
C GLY A 15 31.82 -8.27 -8.91
N ASP A 16 31.49 -8.86 -10.07
CA ASP A 16 31.79 -8.29 -11.40
C ASP A 16 31.11 -6.92 -11.63
N GLY A 17 30.03 -6.63 -10.91
CA GLY A 17 29.27 -5.38 -10.98
C GLY A 17 28.32 -5.32 -12.17
N MET A 18 28.12 -6.41 -12.90
CA MET A 18 27.31 -6.44 -14.11
C MET A 18 25.83 -6.30 -13.80
N VAL A 19 25.16 -5.40 -14.52
CA VAL A 19 23.72 -5.17 -14.45
C VAL A 19 23.16 -5.01 -15.86
N GLN A 20 21.93 -5.49 -16.06
CA GLN A 20 21.11 -5.16 -17.22
C GLN A 20 20.09 -4.10 -16.83
N VAL A 21 20.03 -3.00 -17.58
CA VAL A 21 18.97 -2.00 -17.45
C VAL A 21 18.22 -1.90 -18.77
N SER A 22 16.90 -1.77 -18.70
CA SER A 22 16.06 -1.48 -19.86
C SER A 22 15.25 -0.21 -19.64
N PHE A 23 15.14 0.61 -20.68
CA PHE A 23 14.38 1.86 -20.64
C PHE A 23 13.95 2.27 -22.05
N THR A 24 13.04 3.24 -22.14
CA THR A 24 12.57 3.81 -23.40
C THR A 24 12.91 5.29 -23.44
N LEU A 25 13.38 5.79 -24.59
CA LEU A 25 13.54 7.23 -24.83
C LEU A 25 12.51 7.69 -25.89
N PRO A 26 11.96 8.92 -25.74
CA PRO A 26 11.06 9.52 -26.72
C PRO A 26 11.86 10.08 -27.92
N VAL A 27 12.56 9.19 -28.61
CA VAL A 27 13.28 9.48 -29.86
C VAL A 27 13.01 8.38 -30.89
N PRO A 28 12.98 8.71 -32.20
CA PRO A 28 12.93 7.72 -33.27
C PRO A 28 14.12 6.75 -33.21
N HIS A 29 13.95 5.55 -33.77
CA HIS A 29 15.02 4.56 -33.77
C HIS A 29 16.09 4.90 -34.81
N ASP A 30 17.10 5.65 -34.37
CA ASP A 30 18.25 6.04 -35.18
C ASP A 30 19.57 5.92 -34.38
N LYS A 31 20.70 6.26 -35.00
CA LYS A 31 22.02 6.21 -34.36
C LYS A 31 22.17 7.21 -33.21
N ARG A 32 21.43 8.32 -33.23
CA ARG A 32 21.41 9.28 -32.12
C ARG A 32 20.74 8.66 -30.90
N ALA A 33 19.69 7.88 -31.13
CA ALA A 33 18.95 7.16 -30.11
C ALA A 33 19.81 6.09 -29.42
N GLU A 34 20.55 5.30 -30.20
CA GLU A 34 21.53 4.32 -29.67
C GLU A 34 22.61 5.01 -28.81
N GLY A 35 23.20 6.11 -29.31
CA GLY A 35 24.21 6.88 -28.57
C GLY A 35 23.66 7.54 -27.30
N ALA A 36 22.42 8.05 -27.36
CA ALA A 36 21.73 8.62 -26.20
C ALA A 36 21.49 7.57 -25.10
N ALA A 37 21.14 6.34 -25.47
CA ALA A 37 20.95 5.25 -24.52
C ALA A 37 22.26 4.90 -23.79
N VAL A 38 23.37 4.76 -24.52
CA VAL A 38 24.70 4.51 -23.90
C VAL A 38 25.12 5.69 -23.02
N GLN A 39 24.94 6.93 -23.50
CA GLN A 39 25.27 8.13 -22.72
C GLN A 39 24.47 8.22 -21.41
N LEU A 40 23.18 7.87 -21.45
CA LEU A 40 22.34 7.83 -20.26
C LEU A 40 22.80 6.75 -19.29
N ALA A 41 23.08 5.54 -19.77
CA ALA A 41 23.60 4.46 -18.94
C ALA A 41 24.93 4.82 -18.26
N ASN A 42 25.85 5.48 -18.98
CA ASN A 42 27.08 6.00 -18.39
C ASN A 42 26.81 7.02 -17.28
N LYS A 43 25.84 7.92 -17.47
CA LYS A 43 25.41 8.88 -16.42
C LYS A 43 24.77 8.21 -15.21
N MET A 44 24.22 7.00 -15.38
CA MET A 44 23.72 6.16 -14.28
C MET A 44 24.84 5.39 -13.56
N GLY A 45 26.11 5.59 -13.95
CA GLY A 45 27.27 4.96 -13.32
C GLY A 45 27.62 3.59 -13.89
N MET A 46 27.13 3.24 -15.08
CA MET A 46 27.52 2.03 -15.82
C MET A 46 28.75 2.31 -16.68
N ASP A 47 29.87 1.63 -16.45
CA ASP A 47 31.10 1.81 -17.25
C ASP A 47 31.94 0.50 -17.30
N PRO A 48 32.16 -0.10 -18.49
CA PRO A 48 31.59 0.31 -19.78
C PRO A 48 30.10 -0.04 -19.88
N ALA A 49 29.32 0.82 -20.54
CA ALA A 49 27.95 0.53 -20.95
C ALA A 49 27.90 0.02 -22.40
N MET A 50 27.16 -1.05 -22.63
CA MET A 50 27.01 -1.75 -23.90
C MET A 50 25.53 -1.88 -24.26
N LEU A 51 25.14 -1.24 -25.34
CA LEU A 51 23.80 -1.41 -25.91
C LEU A 51 23.69 -2.79 -26.57
N VAL A 52 22.76 -3.62 -26.11
CA VAL A 52 22.55 -4.98 -26.65
C VAL A 52 21.24 -5.11 -27.43
N HIS A 53 20.29 -4.21 -27.21
CA HIS A 53 19.01 -4.23 -27.93
C HIS A 53 18.47 -2.82 -28.08
N ALA A 54 17.95 -2.50 -29.27
CA ALA A 54 17.18 -1.30 -29.54
C ALA A 54 15.98 -1.67 -30.43
N LYS A 55 14.79 -1.20 -30.07
CA LYS A 55 13.55 -1.52 -30.79
C LYS A 55 12.61 -0.31 -30.77
N GLN A 56 12.13 0.06 -31.96
CA GLN A 56 11.12 1.11 -32.08
C GLN A 56 9.80 0.68 -31.43
N MET A 57 9.19 1.60 -30.68
CA MET A 57 7.91 1.42 -29.97
C MET A 57 6.90 2.46 -30.46
N GLY A 58 6.32 2.22 -31.64
CA GLY A 58 5.46 3.20 -32.30
C GLY A 58 6.23 4.42 -32.82
N ASP A 59 5.53 5.52 -33.06
CA ASP A 59 6.14 6.71 -33.66
C ASP A 59 6.87 7.55 -32.61
N GLY A 60 8.18 7.74 -32.80
CA GLY A 60 8.98 8.65 -31.98
C GLY A 60 9.45 8.08 -30.63
N PHE A 61 9.36 6.77 -30.39
CA PHE A 61 9.91 6.13 -29.19
C PHE A 61 10.77 4.91 -29.52
N THR A 62 11.82 4.69 -28.73
CA THR A 62 12.70 3.54 -28.87
C THR A 62 12.99 2.94 -27.50
N PHE A 63 12.75 1.63 -27.37
CA PHE A 63 13.11 0.82 -26.22
C PHE A 63 14.53 0.29 -26.35
N PHE A 64 15.29 0.28 -25.26
CA PHE A 64 16.67 -0.14 -25.20
C PHE A 64 16.90 -1.15 -24.08
N VAL A 65 17.86 -2.05 -24.29
CA VAL A 65 18.46 -2.87 -23.24
C VAL A 65 19.97 -2.63 -23.26
N VAL A 66 20.52 -2.26 -22.11
CA VAL A 66 21.94 -1.95 -21.93
C VAL A 66 22.51 -2.85 -20.84
N TYR A 67 23.66 -3.46 -21.11
CA TYR A 67 24.47 -4.17 -20.13
C TYR A 67 25.67 -3.31 -19.75
N GLY A 68 26.11 -3.39 -18.51
CA GLY A 68 27.34 -2.72 -18.10
C GLY A 68 27.64 -2.92 -16.64
N ARG A 69 28.89 -2.59 -16.29
CA ARG A 69 29.36 -2.67 -14.92
C ARG A 69 28.97 -1.41 -14.16
N VAL A 70 28.24 -1.55 -13.06
CA VAL A 70 27.84 -0.45 -12.19
C VAL A 70 28.94 -0.16 -11.16
N ASN A 71 29.28 1.12 -11.03
CA ASN A 71 30.31 1.58 -10.09
C ASN A 71 29.78 1.79 -8.66
N HIS A 72 28.46 1.91 -8.49
CA HIS A 72 27.81 2.09 -7.20
C HIS A 72 27.82 0.81 -6.36
N LEU A 73 27.98 0.98 -5.04
CA LEU A 73 27.94 -0.07 -4.04
C LEU A 73 26.75 0.18 -3.11
N VAL A 74 26.21 -0.88 -2.52
CA VAL A 74 25.11 -0.79 -1.55
C VAL A 74 25.63 -1.18 -0.18
N ASP A 75 25.56 -0.28 0.80
CA ASP A 75 25.84 -0.60 2.20
C ASP A 75 24.55 -0.96 2.93
N LEU A 76 24.38 -2.25 3.22
CA LEU A 76 23.23 -2.79 3.93
C LEU A 76 23.09 -2.21 5.34
N SER A 77 24.15 -1.70 5.95
CA SER A 77 24.06 -1.07 7.28
C SER A 77 23.36 0.29 7.26
N ALA A 78 23.33 0.95 6.10
CA ALA A 78 22.64 2.21 5.90
C ALA A 78 21.18 2.02 5.43
N VAL A 79 20.75 0.78 5.16
CA VAL A 79 19.39 0.50 4.70
C VAL A 79 18.43 0.61 5.87
N GLN A 80 17.52 1.60 5.78
CA GLN A 80 16.42 1.73 6.72
C GLN A 80 15.23 0.90 6.24
N VAL A 81 14.86 -0.11 7.02
CA VAL A 81 13.66 -0.91 6.79
C VAL A 81 12.63 -0.50 7.83
N VAL A 82 11.43 -0.11 7.37
CA VAL A 82 10.27 0.00 8.26
C VAL A 82 9.72 -1.40 8.42
N GLU A 83 10.12 -2.08 9.49
CA GLU A 83 9.52 -3.35 9.87
C GLU A 83 8.08 -3.12 10.34
N ARG A 84 7.17 -4.02 9.98
CA ARG A 84 5.79 -3.96 10.47
C ARG A 84 5.78 -4.37 11.93
N ASP A 85 5.17 -3.56 12.79
CA ASP A 85 5.01 -3.85 14.22
C ASP A 85 4.22 -5.15 14.50
N PHE A 86 3.45 -5.61 13.51
CA PHE A 86 2.61 -6.80 13.63
C PHE A 86 2.78 -7.74 12.43
N PRO A 87 2.77 -9.06 12.67
CA PRO A 87 2.81 -10.04 11.60
C PRO A 87 1.55 -9.90 10.73
N LEU A 88 1.72 -10.02 9.41
CA LEU A 88 0.59 -10.08 8.50
C LEU A 88 -0.04 -11.48 8.59
N LEU A 89 -1.26 -11.53 9.14
CA LEU A 89 -2.02 -12.77 9.26
C LEU A 89 -2.77 -13.07 7.96
N SER A 90 -2.74 -14.32 7.53
CA SER A 90 -3.63 -14.81 6.47
C SER A 90 -5.09 -14.83 6.95
N ALA A 91 -6.03 -14.88 6.00
CA ALA A 91 -7.46 -14.99 6.33
C ALA A 91 -7.78 -16.17 7.24
N LYS A 92 -7.09 -17.30 7.08
CA LYS A 92 -7.26 -18.49 7.93
C LYS A 92 -6.81 -18.21 9.36
N GLU A 93 -5.68 -17.52 9.53
CA GLU A 93 -5.13 -17.18 10.84
C GLU A 93 -5.99 -16.15 11.56
N VAL A 94 -6.46 -15.11 10.86
CA VAL A 94 -7.40 -14.12 11.42
C VAL A 94 -8.65 -14.82 11.96
N ASN A 95 -9.29 -15.67 11.15
CA ASN A 95 -10.47 -16.44 11.59
C ASN A 95 -10.16 -17.32 12.81
N ALA A 96 -9.02 -18.04 12.81
CA ALA A 96 -8.63 -18.88 13.93
C ALA A 96 -8.42 -18.08 15.23
N VAL A 97 -7.79 -16.90 15.14
CA VAL A 97 -7.56 -16.01 16.29
C VAL A 97 -8.88 -15.48 16.84
N VAL A 98 -9.76 -14.95 15.98
CA VAL A 98 -11.07 -14.41 16.37
C VAL A 98 -11.90 -15.49 17.05
N LYS A 99 -12.03 -16.67 16.43
CA LYS A 99 -12.79 -17.79 16.98
C LYS A 99 -12.26 -18.24 18.35
N ARG A 100 -10.93 -18.36 18.49
CA ARG A 100 -10.30 -18.81 19.74
C ARG A 100 -10.44 -17.78 20.87
N ARG A 101 -10.27 -16.49 20.56
CA ARG A 101 -10.22 -15.42 21.58
C ARG A 101 -11.60 -14.88 21.94
N LEU A 102 -12.44 -14.59 20.94
CA LEU A 102 -13.74 -13.97 21.15
C LEU A 102 -14.87 -14.98 21.30
N ARG A 103 -14.73 -16.20 20.74
CA ARG A 103 -15.76 -17.25 20.74
C ARG A 103 -17.11 -16.85 20.13
N ARG A 104 -17.12 -15.73 19.42
CA ARG A 104 -18.21 -15.18 18.60
C ARG A 104 -17.58 -14.42 17.44
N LYS A 105 -18.40 -14.03 16.46
CA LYS A 105 -17.93 -13.14 15.39
C LYS A 105 -17.51 -11.78 15.94
N LEU A 106 -16.43 -11.24 15.39
CA LEU A 106 -16.03 -9.84 15.59
C LEU A 106 -16.99 -8.96 14.77
N SER A 107 -17.72 -8.07 15.44
CA SER A 107 -18.67 -7.15 14.80
C SER A 107 -17.97 -5.84 14.45
N VAL A 108 -17.98 -5.46 13.17
CA VAL A 108 -17.36 -4.24 12.66
C VAL A 108 -18.42 -3.41 11.95
N VAL A 109 -18.61 -2.18 12.38
CA VAL A 109 -19.46 -1.21 11.68
C VAL A 109 -18.58 -0.19 10.99
N GLY A 110 -18.87 0.19 9.75
CA GLY A 110 -18.15 1.28 9.11
C GLY A 110 -19.00 2.20 8.26
N ALA A 111 -18.58 3.46 8.17
CA ALA A 111 -19.27 4.50 7.42
C ALA A 111 -18.32 5.64 7.00
N CYS A 112 -18.69 6.37 5.95
CA CYS A 112 -18.21 7.73 5.74
C CYS A 112 -19.15 8.69 6.46
N ILE A 113 -18.61 9.53 7.36
CA ILE A 113 -19.44 10.37 8.24
C ILE A 113 -19.60 11.81 7.75
N GLY A 114 -20.65 12.48 8.21
CA GLY A 114 -20.92 13.87 7.91
C GLY A 114 -21.42 14.06 6.47
N THR A 115 -20.84 15.00 5.72
CA THR A 115 -21.26 15.28 4.33
C THR A 115 -20.47 14.50 3.29
N ASP A 116 -19.58 13.61 3.70
CA ASP A 116 -18.66 12.91 2.81
C ASP A 116 -19.34 11.75 2.05
N ALA A 117 -19.32 11.84 0.72
CA ALA A 117 -19.89 10.84 -0.19
C ALA A 117 -18.87 9.83 -0.75
N HIS A 118 -17.59 9.91 -0.36
CA HIS A 118 -16.51 9.13 -0.98
C HIS A 118 -16.34 7.74 -0.32
N THR A 119 -17.11 6.76 -0.77
CA THR A 119 -17.10 5.40 -0.18
C THR A 119 -15.96 4.51 -0.66
N VAL A 120 -15.28 4.83 -1.77
CA VAL A 120 -14.29 3.94 -2.40
C VAL A 120 -13.23 3.44 -1.42
N GLY A 121 -12.74 4.30 -0.53
CA GLY A 121 -11.74 3.94 0.48
C GLY A 121 -12.27 2.95 1.53
N ILE A 122 -13.48 3.17 2.05
CA ILE A 122 -14.07 2.28 3.05
C ILE A 122 -14.56 0.97 2.44
N ASP A 123 -15.10 1.03 1.23
CA ASP A 123 -15.53 -0.15 0.45
C ASP A 123 -14.36 -1.08 0.15
N ALA A 124 -13.17 -0.53 -0.12
CA ALA A 124 -11.94 -1.29 -0.29
C ALA A 124 -11.51 -2.07 0.96
N ILE A 125 -11.92 -1.63 2.15
CA ILE A 125 -11.63 -2.29 3.42
C ILE A 125 -12.75 -3.24 3.83
N LEU A 126 -14.01 -2.85 3.66
CA LEU A 126 -15.15 -3.63 4.15
C LEU A 126 -15.57 -4.72 3.16
N ASN A 127 -15.71 -4.41 1.87
CA ASN A 127 -16.39 -5.29 0.93
C ASN A 127 -15.55 -6.52 0.56
N VAL A 128 -16.21 -7.65 0.28
CA VAL A 128 -15.56 -8.95 -0.05
C VAL A 128 -14.45 -8.85 -1.12
N LYS A 129 -14.62 -7.97 -2.11
CA LYS A 129 -13.65 -7.78 -3.20
C LYS A 129 -12.30 -7.24 -2.69
N GLY A 130 -12.34 -6.36 -1.70
CA GLY A 130 -11.19 -5.60 -1.21
C GLY A 130 -10.48 -4.78 -2.30
N VAL A 131 -9.16 -4.61 -2.17
CA VAL A 131 -8.34 -3.77 -3.05
C VAL A 131 -6.98 -4.41 -3.33
N ALA A 132 -6.49 -4.28 -4.56
CA ALA A 132 -5.15 -4.73 -4.98
C ALA A 132 -4.81 -6.19 -4.63
N GLY A 133 -5.81 -7.09 -4.63
CA GLY A 133 -5.64 -8.51 -4.31
C GLY A 133 -5.84 -8.85 -2.83
N GLU A 134 -5.84 -7.84 -1.95
CA GLU A 134 -6.21 -8.00 -0.54
C GLU A 134 -7.73 -8.08 -0.40
N LYS A 135 -8.21 -8.98 0.45
CA LYS A 135 -9.65 -9.19 0.68
C LYS A 135 -10.16 -8.26 1.77
N GLY A 136 -11.34 -7.65 1.56
CA GLY A 136 -11.99 -6.84 2.58
C GLY A 136 -12.59 -7.70 3.72
N LEU A 137 -12.98 -7.04 4.80
CA LEU A 137 -13.37 -7.66 6.06
C LEU A 137 -14.58 -8.61 5.94
N GLU A 138 -15.51 -8.36 5.01
CA GLU A 138 -16.64 -9.26 4.73
C GLU A 138 -16.21 -10.65 4.23
N TYR A 139 -15.00 -10.78 3.67
CA TYR A 139 -14.47 -12.07 3.24
C TYR A 139 -14.19 -13.01 4.43
N TYR A 140 -13.96 -12.46 5.62
CA TYR A 140 -13.55 -13.24 6.79
C TYR A 140 -14.79 -13.81 7.49
N ARG A 141 -14.87 -15.14 7.53
CA ARG A 141 -16.02 -15.88 8.09
C ARG A 141 -16.36 -15.50 9.53
N GLU A 142 -15.34 -15.25 10.35
CA GLU A 142 -15.48 -14.93 11.78
C GLU A 142 -15.69 -13.43 12.03
N LEU A 143 -15.85 -12.62 10.98
CA LEU A 143 -16.26 -11.24 11.08
C LEU A 143 -17.73 -11.09 10.67
N LYS A 144 -18.42 -10.15 11.32
CA LYS A 144 -19.71 -9.60 10.90
C LYS A 144 -19.44 -8.14 10.56
N VAL A 145 -19.70 -7.74 9.33
CA VAL A 145 -19.39 -6.39 8.86
C VAL A 145 -20.69 -5.71 8.45
N THR A 146 -20.90 -4.50 8.92
CA THR A 146 -22.03 -3.64 8.56
C THR A 146 -21.48 -2.35 7.96
N ASN A 147 -21.60 -2.21 6.65
CA ASN A 147 -21.21 -1.00 5.92
C ASN A 147 -22.45 -0.09 5.80
N LEU A 148 -22.43 1.07 6.46
CA LEU A 148 -23.51 2.07 6.40
C LEU A 148 -23.38 3.01 5.20
N GLY A 149 -22.32 2.87 4.39
CA GLY A 149 -22.11 3.68 3.20
C GLY A 149 -21.55 5.06 3.50
N ALA A 150 -22.16 6.09 2.92
CA ALA A 150 -21.68 7.47 2.95
C ALA A 150 -22.70 8.41 3.59
N GLN A 151 -22.23 9.61 3.92
CA GLN A 151 -23.03 10.71 4.48
C GLN A 151 -23.82 10.33 5.75
N VAL A 152 -23.21 9.50 6.60
CA VAL A 152 -23.83 9.02 7.84
C VAL A 152 -23.56 10.01 8.97
N SER A 153 -24.58 10.40 9.73
CA SER A 153 -24.38 11.26 10.90
C SER A 153 -23.71 10.49 12.05
N VAL A 154 -23.01 11.20 12.94
CA VAL A 154 -22.40 10.58 14.13
C VAL A 154 -23.45 9.86 15.01
N PRO A 155 -24.63 10.44 15.29
CA PRO A 155 -25.67 9.74 16.05
C PRO A 155 -26.15 8.45 15.39
N GLU A 156 -26.38 8.45 14.07
CA GLU A 156 -26.77 7.24 13.33
C GLU A 156 -25.70 6.15 13.41
N LEU A 157 -24.42 6.54 13.29
CA LEU A 157 -23.30 5.61 13.44
C LEU A 157 -23.24 5.00 14.85
N VAL A 158 -23.49 5.79 15.90
CA VAL A 158 -23.52 5.32 17.29
C VAL A 158 -24.69 4.34 17.51
N GLU A 159 -25.88 4.67 17.03
CA GLU A 159 -27.05 3.79 17.16
C GLU A 159 -26.86 2.46 16.42
N ALA A 160 -26.33 2.51 15.20
CA ALA A 160 -25.97 1.30 14.45
C ALA A 160 -24.90 0.48 15.18
N ALA A 161 -23.86 1.11 15.73
CA ALA A 161 -22.82 0.41 16.49
C ALA A 161 -23.38 -0.26 17.75
N ARG A 162 -24.32 0.38 18.45
CA ARG A 162 -25.02 -0.23 19.60
C ARG A 162 -25.89 -1.40 19.19
N ALA A 163 -26.73 -1.23 18.17
CA ALA A 163 -27.62 -2.27 17.65
C ALA A 163 -26.84 -3.51 17.20
N GLU A 164 -25.70 -3.29 16.54
CA GLU A 164 -24.82 -4.34 16.04
C GLU A 164 -23.84 -4.89 17.08
N ARG A 165 -23.83 -4.34 18.30
CA ARG A 165 -22.86 -4.62 19.36
C ARG A 165 -21.43 -4.63 18.82
N ALA A 166 -21.08 -3.56 18.10
CA ALA A 166 -19.83 -3.43 17.38
C ALA A 166 -18.62 -3.54 18.33
N ASP A 167 -17.64 -4.37 17.96
CA ASP A 167 -16.33 -4.46 18.61
C ASP A 167 -15.37 -3.39 18.07
N ALA A 168 -15.60 -2.96 16.83
CA ALA A 168 -14.84 -1.91 16.17
C ALA A 168 -15.74 -1.07 15.28
N VAL A 169 -15.45 0.23 15.23
CA VAL A 169 -16.09 1.18 14.32
C VAL A 169 -15.02 1.79 13.42
N LEU A 170 -15.21 1.67 12.11
CA LEU A 170 -14.30 2.18 11.09
C LEU A 170 -14.93 3.39 10.41
N VAL A 171 -14.25 4.52 10.47
CA VAL A 171 -14.74 5.78 9.89
C VAL A 171 -13.85 6.20 8.74
N SER A 172 -14.46 6.59 7.63
CA SER A 172 -13.78 7.20 6.50
C SER A 172 -14.12 8.69 6.39
N GLN A 173 -13.08 9.50 6.17
CA GLN A 173 -13.14 10.94 5.96
C GLN A 173 -12.10 11.29 4.89
N VAL A 174 -12.56 11.70 3.71
CA VAL A 174 -11.76 12.12 2.57
C VAL A 174 -11.80 13.64 2.41
N VAL A 175 -12.93 14.27 2.74
CA VAL A 175 -13.09 15.73 2.64
C VAL A 175 -12.38 16.43 3.82
N THR A 176 -11.27 17.10 3.53
CA THR A 176 -10.47 17.84 4.53
C THR A 176 -10.77 19.33 4.61
N GLN A 177 -11.64 19.87 3.74
CA GLN A 177 -11.95 21.30 3.70
C GLN A 177 -12.44 21.81 5.06
N ARG A 178 -11.92 22.99 5.46
CA ARG A 178 -12.28 23.68 6.71
C ARG A 178 -12.12 22.82 7.98
N ASP A 179 -11.13 21.92 8.01
CA ASP A 179 -10.87 21.03 9.14
C ASP A 179 -12.08 20.15 9.53
N ALA A 180 -13.01 19.91 8.61
CA ALA A 180 -14.22 19.10 8.87
C ALA A 180 -13.85 17.71 9.39
N HIS A 181 -12.81 17.09 8.83
CA HIS A 181 -12.27 15.81 9.30
C HIS A 181 -11.83 15.81 10.78
N LEU A 182 -11.25 16.91 11.28
CA LEU A 182 -10.86 17.03 12.69
C LEU A 182 -12.07 17.26 13.60
N HIS A 183 -13.02 18.09 13.17
CA HIS A 183 -14.26 18.33 13.90
C HIS A 183 -15.07 17.04 14.06
N ASN A 184 -15.31 16.34 12.95
CA ASN A 184 -16.08 15.10 12.92
C ASN A 184 -15.39 13.98 13.72
N THR A 185 -14.06 13.87 13.65
CA THR A 185 -13.32 12.88 14.45
C THR A 185 -13.43 13.16 15.95
N ARG A 186 -13.37 14.44 16.36
CA ARG A 186 -13.55 14.85 17.77
C ARG A 186 -14.97 14.60 18.24
N GLU A 187 -15.98 14.97 17.45
CA GLU A 187 -17.40 14.72 17.72
C GLU A 187 -17.67 13.23 17.88
N MET A 188 -17.20 12.41 16.92
CA MET A 188 -17.31 10.95 16.98
C MET A 188 -16.64 10.38 18.24
N SER A 189 -15.41 10.79 18.55
CA SER A 189 -14.71 10.33 19.76
C SER A 189 -15.43 10.73 21.06
N ALA A 190 -16.07 11.91 21.10
CA ALA A 190 -16.89 12.34 22.24
C ALA A 190 -18.17 11.50 22.35
N ALA A 191 -18.91 11.36 21.25
CA ALA A 191 -20.16 10.60 21.20
C ALA A 191 -19.97 9.13 21.60
N PHE A 192 -18.91 8.45 21.13
CA PHE A 192 -18.62 7.08 21.53
C PHE A 192 -18.16 6.95 23.00
N ARG A 193 -17.49 7.96 23.56
CA ARG A 193 -17.14 8.00 24.99
C ARG A 193 -18.37 8.16 25.86
N GLU A 194 -19.27 9.08 25.50
CA GLU A 194 -20.54 9.26 26.19
C GLU A 194 -21.38 7.99 26.10
N ALA A 195 -21.50 7.42 24.89
CA ALA A 195 -22.25 6.20 24.67
C ALA A 195 -21.69 4.99 25.45
N GLY A 196 -20.36 4.83 25.49
CA GLY A 196 -19.69 3.77 26.25
C GLY A 196 -19.87 3.91 27.76
N SER A 197 -19.94 5.15 28.27
CA SER A 197 -20.12 5.42 29.70
C SER A 197 -21.48 4.98 30.26
N TYR A 198 -22.51 4.85 29.41
CA TYR A 198 -23.84 4.35 29.81
C TYR A 198 -23.96 2.81 29.84
N THR A 199 -22.91 2.07 29.49
CA THR A 199 -22.98 0.59 29.35
C THR A 199 -22.50 -0.15 30.64
N HIS A 200 -22.34 0.56 31.76
CA HIS A 200 -21.87 0.03 33.05
C HIS A 200 -22.84 0.22 34.25
N LEU A 201 -24.14 0.34 34.02
CA LEU A 201 -25.20 0.13 35.04
C LEU A 201 -26.10 -1.03 34.60
#